data_AF-A0A5E4A0Q7-F1
#
_entry.id   AF-A0A5E4A0Q7-F1
#
_cell.length_a   1.000
_cell.length_b   1.000
_cell.length_c   1.000
_cell.angle_alpha   90.00
_cell.angle_beta   90.00
_cell.angle_gamma   90.00
#
_symmetry.space_group_name_H-M   'P 1'
#
loop_
_entity.id
_entity.type
_entity.pdbx_description
1 polymer ?
#
loop_
_entity_poly.entity_id
_entity_poly.type
_entity_poly.pdbx_seq_one_letter_code
_entity_poly.pdbx_strand_id
1 'polypeptide(L)'
;MARDPLRWLSPCASSVPRIVAGVPGRGSVRAACELGFYKSAPGDQLCARCPPHSHSAAPAAQACRCDLSYYRAALDPPSAACTRPPSAPVNLISSVNGTSVTLEWAPPLDPGGRSDITYNAVCRRCPWALSHCEACGSGTRFVPQQTSLVQASLLVANLLAHMNYSFWIEAVNGVSDLSPEPRRAAIVNITTNQAGRWRRSSQLLAHPCPPRGGGQSPAQTRCGLWATGRLSWACPLY
;
A
#
# COMPACT_ATOMS: atom_id res chain seq x y z
N MET A 1 11.41 37.84 -63.35
CA MET A 1 11.36 37.81 -61.88
C MET A 1 9.89 37.84 -61.50
N ALA A 2 9.27 36.94 -60.76
CA ALA A 2 9.77 36.00 -59.75
C ALA A 2 9.00 34.67 -59.83
N ARG A 3 9.64 33.61 -59.32
CA ARG A 3 9.06 32.28 -59.06
C ARG A 3 8.37 32.31 -57.70
N ASP A 4 7.20 31.68 -57.57
CA ASP A 4 6.83 30.99 -56.32
C ASP A 4 5.70 29.97 -56.57
N PRO A 5 5.95 28.65 -56.43
CA PRO A 5 4.92 27.63 -56.45
C PRO A 5 4.54 27.23 -55.02
N LEU A 6 3.28 27.43 -54.65
CA LEU A 6 2.69 26.81 -53.46
C LEU A 6 2.56 25.29 -53.70
N ARG A 7 3.60 24.56 -53.28
CA ARG A 7 3.65 23.10 -53.27
C ARG A 7 2.84 22.59 -52.08
N TRP A 8 1.67 22.01 -52.36
CA TRP A 8 0.96 21.19 -51.39
C TRP A 8 1.78 19.94 -51.05
N LEU A 9 2.35 19.90 -49.86
CA LEU A 9 2.91 18.69 -49.27
C LEU A 9 1.74 17.81 -48.81
N SER A 10 1.32 16.89 -49.68
CA SER A 10 0.46 15.78 -49.28
C SER A 10 1.26 14.85 -48.36
N PRO A 11 0.79 14.53 -47.15
CA PRO A 11 1.47 13.56 -46.31
C PRO A 11 1.44 12.20 -47.00
N CYS A 12 2.61 11.55 -47.09
CA CYS A 12 2.77 10.22 -47.61
C CYS A 12 1.82 9.26 -46.89
N ALA A 13 0.71 8.89 -47.54
CA ALA A 13 -0.04 7.71 -47.17
C ALA A 13 0.86 6.51 -47.50
N SER A 14 1.66 6.09 -46.52
CA SER A 14 2.41 4.84 -46.62
C SER A 14 1.39 3.72 -46.78
N SER A 15 1.39 3.09 -47.96
CA SER A 15 0.56 1.94 -48.27
C SER A 15 0.99 0.78 -47.37
N VAL A 16 0.27 0.58 -46.27
CA VAL A 16 0.55 -0.54 -45.37
C VAL A 16 0.08 -1.83 -46.05
N PRO A 17 0.93 -2.85 -46.25
CA PRO A 17 0.53 -4.06 -46.96
C PRO A 17 -0.24 -5.05 -46.05
N ARG A 18 -1.33 -5.65 -46.57
CA ARG A 18 -2.10 -6.75 -45.95
C ARG A 18 -1.36 -8.07 -46.09
N ILE A 19 -1.00 -8.77 -45.01
CA ILE A 19 -0.17 -10.00 -45.14
C ILE A 19 -0.46 -11.10 -44.11
N VAL A 20 -1.13 -12.18 -44.53
CA VAL A 20 -1.36 -13.43 -43.74
C VAL A 20 -0.06 -14.22 -43.53
N ALA A 21 0.13 -14.86 -42.37
CA ALA A 21 1.32 -15.70 -42.10
C ALA A 21 1.42 -16.92 -43.06
N GLY A 22 2.66 -17.29 -43.37
CA GLY A 22 3.15 -18.02 -44.56
C GLY A 22 2.46 -19.32 -45.02
N VAL A 23 2.26 -19.43 -46.33
CA VAL A 23 2.33 -20.66 -47.15
C VAL A 23 2.96 -20.25 -48.51
N PRO A 24 4.04 -20.90 -48.98
CA PRO A 24 4.67 -20.55 -50.24
C PRO A 24 3.93 -21.23 -51.40
N GLY A 25 3.22 -20.44 -52.21
CA GLY A 25 2.57 -20.89 -53.43
C GLY A 25 1.99 -19.73 -54.21
N ARG A 26 2.72 -19.28 -55.24
CA ARG A 26 2.35 -18.36 -56.34
C ARG A 26 1.63 -17.04 -55.96
N GLY A 27 2.36 -15.92 -56.14
CA GLY A 27 1.74 -14.66 -56.60
C GLY A 27 1.46 -13.55 -55.59
N SER A 28 1.93 -13.63 -54.34
CA SER A 28 1.89 -12.49 -53.40
C SER A 28 3.21 -12.42 -52.64
N VAL A 29 3.98 -11.35 -52.86
CA VAL A 29 5.18 -11.07 -52.06
C VAL A 29 4.70 -10.78 -50.63
N ARG A 30 4.80 -11.78 -49.74
CA ARG A 30 4.53 -11.61 -48.32
C ARG A 30 5.70 -10.84 -47.70
N ALA A 31 5.63 -9.52 -47.70
CA ALA A 31 6.51 -8.68 -46.90
C ALA A 31 6.38 -9.00 -45.39
N ALA A 32 7.52 -9.15 -44.72
CA ALA A 32 7.59 -9.17 -43.27
C ALA A 32 7.25 -7.78 -42.70
N CYS A 33 6.77 -7.71 -41.45
CA CYS A 33 6.69 -6.43 -40.76
C CYS A 33 8.09 -5.81 -40.64
N GLU A 34 8.17 -4.50 -40.88
CA GLU A 34 9.41 -3.75 -40.73
C GLU A 34 9.82 -3.61 -39.25
N LEU A 35 11.05 -3.14 -39.03
CA LEU A 35 11.55 -2.81 -37.70
C LEU A 35 10.65 -1.78 -37.01
N GLY A 36 10.40 -1.96 -35.72
CA GLY A 36 9.46 -1.13 -34.95
C GLY A 36 7.97 -1.48 -35.17
N PHE A 37 7.66 -2.48 -35.99
CA PHE A 37 6.31 -3.01 -36.17
C PHE A 37 6.23 -4.48 -35.76
N TYR A 38 5.02 -4.94 -35.46
CA TYR A 38 4.73 -6.33 -35.12
C TYR A 38 3.37 -6.80 -35.65
N LYS A 39 3.17 -8.12 -35.63
CA LYS A 39 1.89 -8.74 -35.95
C LYS A 39 1.67 -10.03 -35.17
N SER A 40 0.69 -10.04 -34.28
CA SER A 40 0.43 -11.14 -33.35
C SER A 40 -0.21 -12.38 -33.96
N ALA A 41 -0.98 -12.25 -35.04
CA ALA A 41 -1.70 -13.38 -35.64
C ALA A 41 -1.60 -13.39 -37.18
N PRO A 42 -1.59 -14.57 -37.82
CA PRO A 42 -1.81 -14.69 -39.25
C PRO A 42 -3.17 -14.08 -39.62
N GLY A 43 -3.21 -13.24 -40.66
CA GLY A 43 -4.48 -12.74 -41.19
C GLY A 43 -4.27 -11.54 -42.11
N ASP A 44 -5.34 -10.92 -42.55
CA ASP A 44 -5.27 -9.74 -43.42
C ASP A 44 -4.87 -8.46 -42.69
N GLN A 45 -4.67 -8.53 -41.38
CA GLN A 45 -4.33 -7.37 -40.56
C GLN A 45 -3.01 -6.73 -41.01
N LEU A 46 -2.93 -5.42 -40.90
CA LEU A 46 -1.70 -4.69 -41.20
C LEU A 46 -0.70 -4.85 -40.03
N CYS A 47 0.58 -4.65 -40.30
CA CYS A 47 1.58 -4.57 -39.23
C CYS A 47 1.27 -3.36 -38.34
N ALA A 48 1.20 -3.58 -37.03
CA ALA A 48 0.97 -2.54 -36.05
C ALA A 48 2.30 -2.00 -35.51
N ARG A 49 2.38 -0.71 -35.22
CA ARG A 49 3.56 -0.13 -34.57
C ARG A 49 3.69 -0.68 -33.16
N CYS A 50 4.92 -0.85 -32.67
CA CYS A 50 5.15 -1.24 -31.30
C CYS A 50 4.50 -0.24 -30.33
N PRO A 51 3.77 -0.73 -29.31
CA PRO A 51 3.17 0.13 -28.32
C PRO A 51 4.26 0.79 -27.44
N PRO A 52 3.90 1.82 -26.65
CA PRO A 52 4.85 2.52 -25.79
C PRO A 52 5.67 1.57 -24.89
N HIS A 53 6.92 1.97 -24.63
CA HIS A 53 7.90 1.21 -23.85
C HIS A 53 8.21 -0.19 -24.38
N SER A 54 8.12 -0.35 -25.70
CA SER A 54 8.44 -1.60 -26.36
C SER A 54 9.03 -1.37 -27.76
N HIS A 55 9.82 -2.34 -28.22
CA HIS A 55 10.48 -2.29 -29.52
C HIS A 55 10.54 -3.67 -30.19
N SER A 56 10.69 -3.67 -31.51
CA SER A 56 11.02 -4.86 -32.29
C SER A 56 12.35 -4.62 -33.02
N ALA A 57 13.39 -5.35 -32.58
CA ALA A 57 14.73 -5.25 -33.13
C ALA A 57 14.94 -6.09 -34.41
N ALA A 58 13.94 -6.86 -34.83
CA ALA A 58 14.00 -7.70 -36.02
C ALA A 58 12.69 -7.56 -36.83
N PRO A 59 12.76 -7.67 -38.17
CA PRO A 59 11.58 -7.74 -39.01
C PRO A 59 10.77 -9.03 -38.71
N ALA A 60 9.53 -9.07 -39.17
CA ALA A 60 8.58 -10.18 -38.92
C ALA A 60 8.29 -10.46 -37.43
N ALA A 61 8.42 -9.46 -36.56
CA ALA A 61 8.16 -9.63 -35.13
C ALA A 61 6.68 -10.01 -34.88
N GLN A 62 6.47 -11.08 -34.10
CA GLN A 62 5.12 -11.48 -33.68
C GLN A 62 4.62 -10.68 -32.47
N ALA A 63 5.54 -10.13 -31.68
CA ALA A 63 5.26 -9.24 -30.56
C ALA A 63 6.45 -8.31 -30.31
N CYS A 64 6.19 -7.14 -29.74
CA CYS A 64 7.24 -6.21 -29.33
C CYS A 64 7.77 -6.57 -27.93
N ARG A 65 9.09 -6.58 -27.81
CA ARG A 65 9.78 -6.78 -26.54
C ARG A 65 9.72 -5.50 -25.72
N CYS A 66 9.54 -5.64 -24.41
CA CYS A 66 9.53 -4.47 -23.52
C CYS A 66 10.94 -3.88 -23.39
N ASP A 67 10.99 -2.56 -23.20
CA ASP A 67 12.21 -1.85 -22.84
C ASP A 67 12.68 -2.24 -21.42
N LEU A 68 13.92 -1.91 -21.08
CA LEU A 68 14.49 -2.20 -19.77
C LEU A 68 13.62 -1.60 -18.64
N SER A 69 13.36 -2.39 -17.59
CA SER A 69 12.50 -2.04 -16.45
C SER A 69 11.02 -1.81 -16.79
N TYR A 70 10.58 -2.22 -17.99
CA TYR A 70 9.18 -2.31 -18.36
C TYR A 70 8.80 -3.76 -18.65
N TYR A 71 7.55 -4.08 -18.39
CA TYR A 71 7.05 -5.45 -18.41
C TYR A 71 5.62 -5.47 -18.94
N ARG A 72 5.15 -6.66 -19.30
CA ARG A 72 3.79 -6.91 -19.75
C ARG A 72 3.25 -8.10 -18.96
N ALA A 73 2.08 -7.97 -18.35
CA ALA A 73 1.48 -9.06 -17.59
C ALA A 73 0.99 -10.16 -18.55
N ALA A 74 0.86 -11.39 -18.06
CA ALA A 74 0.45 -12.52 -18.89
C ALA A 74 -0.94 -12.36 -19.54
N LEU A 75 -1.83 -11.59 -18.91
CA LEU A 75 -3.18 -11.30 -19.38
C LEU A 75 -3.26 -10.06 -20.29
N ASP A 76 -2.17 -9.30 -20.44
CA ASP A 76 -2.17 -8.11 -21.28
C ASP A 76 -2.04 -8.49 -22.76
N PRO A 77 -2.85 -7.90 -23.67
CA PRO A 77 -2.75 -8.19 -25.09
C PRO A 77 -1.41 -7.67 -25.67
N PRO A 78 -0.92 -8.22 -26.80
CA PRO A 78 0.31 -7.75 -27.46
C PRO A 78 0.29 -6.26 -27.85
N SER A 79 -0.90 -5.68 -28.00
CA SER A 79 -1.12 -4.27 -28.29
C SER A 79 -1.04 -3.35 -27.08
N ALA A 80 -1.08 -3.89 -25.85
CA ALA A 80 -0.93 -3.09 -24.64
C ALA A 80 0.52 -2.58 -24.51
N ALA A 81 0.67 -1.35 -24.01
CA ALA A 81 1.98 -0.80 -23.67
C ALA A 81 2.66 -1.64 -22.58
N CYS A 82 4.00 -1.68 -22.60
CA CYS A 82 4.70 -2.20 -21.44
C CYS A 82 4.63 -1.17 -20.32
N THR A 83 4.52 -1.66 -19.10
CA THR A 83 4.27 -0.87 -17.89
C THR A 83 5.32 -1.20 -16.85
N ARG A 84 5.36 -0.46 -15.76
CA ARG A 84 6.36 -0.65 -14.70
C ARG A 84 5.70 -0.79 -13.32
N PRO A 85 6.41 -1.32 -12.30
CA PRO A 85 5.91 -1.29 -10.93
C PRO A 85 5.64 0.15 -10.46
N PRO A 86 4.66 0.37 -9.58
CA PRO A 86 4.33 1.70 -9.10
C PRO A 86 5.41 2.26 -8.15
N SER A 87 5.38 3.58 -7.93
CA SER A 87 6.15 4.20 -6.84
C SER A 87 5.60 3.80 -5.46
N ALA A 88 6.29 4.19 -4.40
CA ALA A 88 5.72 4.06 -3.05
C ALA A 88 4.43 4.89 -2.92
N PRO A 89 3.46 4.44 -2.09
CA PRO A 89 2.37 5.29 -1.62
C PRO A 89 2.91 6.57 -0.98
N VAL A 90 2.09 7.61 -0.92
CA VAL A 90 2.47 8.89 -0.31
C VAL A 90 1.56 9.22 0.86
N ASN A 91 1.94 10.21 1.67
CA ASN A 91 1.13 10.70 2.79
C ASN A 91 0.67 9.60 3.75
N LEU A 92 1.56 8.66 4.11
CA LEU A 92 1.27 7.63 5.10
C LEU A 92 1.12 8.27 6.50
N ILE A 93 -0.09 8.21 7.03
CA ILE A 93 -0.47 8.72 8.35
C ILE A 93 -0.76 7.52 9.25
N SER A 94 -0.38 7.63 10.52
CA SER A 94 -0.67 6.62 11.54
C SER A 94 -1.40 7.24 12.73
N SER A 95 -2.40 6.53 13.23
CA SER A 95 -3.16 6.89 14.43
C SER A 95 -3.17 5.72 15.40
N VAL A 96 -2.60 5.91 16.59
CA VAL A 96 -2.45 4.87 17.61
C VAL A 96 -3.56 5.00 18.63
N ASN A 97 -4.26 3.89 18.88
CA ASN A 97 -5.27 3.77 19.92
C ASN A 97 -4.97 2.55 20.81
N GLY A 98 -4.16 2.77 21.85
CA GLY A 98 -3.69 1.72 22.76
C GLY A 98 -2.81 0.68 22.04
N THR A 99 -3.32 -0.53 21.88
CA THR A 99 -2.65 -1.65 21.18
C THR A 99 -3.11 -1.82 19.74
N SER A 100 -3.84 -0.85 19.19
CA SER A 100 -4.29 -0.85 17.81
C SER A 100 -3.78 0.40 17.08
N VAL A 101 -3.54 0.26 15.78
CA VAL A 101 -3.03 1.30 14.90
C VAL A 101 -3.90 1.35 13.67
N THR A 102 -4.38 2.55 13.31
CA THR A 102 -4.98 2.81 12.01
C THR A 102 -3.94 3.46 11.11
N LEU A 103 -3.75 2.89 9.93
CA LEU A 103 -2.86 3.40 8.89
C LEU A 103 -3.72 3.87 7.73
N GLU A 104 -3.44 5.07 7.22
CA GLU A 104 -4.09 5.65 6.05
C GLU A 104 -3.03 6.27 5.15
N TRP A 105 -3.19 6.14 3.84
CA TRP A 105 -2.23 6.67 2.87
C TRP A 105 -2.92 7.17 1.62
N ALA A 106 -2.17 7.88 0.78
CA ALA A 106 -2.59 8.28 -0.54
C ALA A 106 -1.95 7.38 -1.62
N PRO A 107 -2.58 7.28 -2.81
CA PRO A 107 -2.05 6.53 -3.94
C PRO A 107 -0.63 6.96 -4.34
N PRO A 108 0.15 6.08 -4.99
CA PRO A 108 1.48 6.43 -5.48
C PRO A 108 1.41 7.57 -6.51
N LEU A 109 2.41 8.45 -6.51
CA LEU A 109 2.53 9.54 -7.49
C LEU A 109 2.69 9.02 -8.92
N ASP A 110 3.37 7.89 -9.06
CA ASP A 110 3.53 7.20 -10.34
C ASP A 110 2.94 5.79 -10.26
N PRO A 111 1.81 5.52 -10.92
CA PRO A 111 1.20 4.20 -10.94
C PRO A 111 1.88 3.22 -11.91
N GLY A 112 2.87 3.68 -12.68
CA GLY A 112 3.59 2.85 -13.65
C GLY A 112 2.78 2.54 -14.92
N GLY A 113 1.74 3.32 -15.19
CA GLY A 113 0.88 3.18 -16.37
C GLY A 113 -0.24 2.14 -16.24
N ARG A 114 -0.55 1.67 -15.02
CA ARG A 114 -1.68 0.76 -14.77
C ARG A 114 -2.61 1.29 -13.68
N SER A 115 -3.84 0.80 -13.68
CA SER A 115 -4.88 1.15 -12.69
C SER A 115 -5.22 0.02 -11.72
N ASP A 116 -4.64 -1.17 -11.90
CA ASP A 116 -4.84 -2.34 -11.06
C ASP A 116 -3.95 -2.34 -9.81
N ILE A 117 -3.81 -1.17 -9.19
CA ILE A 117 -2.96 -1.01 -8.01
C ILE A 117 -3.68 -1.59 -6.80
N THR A 118 -2.96 -2.42 -6.05
CA THR A 118 -3.34 -2.86 -4.71
C THR A 118 -2.19 -2.62 -3.73
N TYR A 119 -2.46 -2.73 -2.44
CA TYR A 119 -1.49 -2.46 -1.39
C TYR A 119 -1.23 -3.68 -0.52
N ASN A 120 0.01 -3.82 -0.06
CA ASN A 120 0.43 -4.84 0.89
C ASN A 120 1.08 -4.18 2.10
N ALA A 121 0.77 -4.68 3.30
CA ALA A 121 1.40 -4.21 4.53
C ALA A 121 2.39 -5.24 5.07
N VAL A 122 3.65 -4.83 5.25
CA VAL A 122 4.67 -5.62 5.92
C VAL A 122 4.90 -5.03 7.32
N CYS A 123 4.69 -5.86 8.33
CA CYS A 123 4.84 -5.48 9.72
C CYS A 123 6.14 -6.08 10.28
N ARG A 124 6.99 -5.22 10.84
CA ARG A 124 8.18 -5.62 11.58
C ARG A 124 8.13 -5.09 13.00
N ARG A 125 8.62 -5.88 13.94
CA ARG A 125 8.75 -5.55 15.36
C ARG A 125 10.22 -5.52 15.73
N CYS A 126 10.66 -4.42 16.35
CA CYS A 126 12.05 -4.24 16.77
C CYS A 126 12.08 -4.17 18.31
N PRO A 127 12.46 -5.25 19.01
CA PRO A 127 12.44 -5.30 20.48
C PRO A 127 13.31 -4.25 21.15
N TRP A 128 14.47 -3.96 20.55
CA TRP A 128 15.46 -3.00 21.05
C TRP A 128 16.00 -2.17 19.88
N ALA A 129 16.41 -0.93 20.15
CA ALA A 129 16.86 0.03 19.12
C ALA A 129 18.06 -0.45 18.27
N LEU A 130 18.83 -1.43 18.76
CA LEU A 130 20.02 -1.99 18.10
C LEU A 130 19.85 -3.44 17.63
N SER A 131 18.62 -3.97 17.68
CA SER A 131 18.34 -5.37 17.40
C SER A 131 17.77 -5.60 16.00
N HIS A 132 17.91 -6.83 15.49
CA HIS A 132 17.28 -7.22 14.24
C HIS A 132 15.75 -7.19 14.40
N CYS A 133 15.07 -6.50 13.50
CA CYS A 133 13.61 -6.44 13.50
C CYS A 133 13.03 -7.73 12.92
N GLU A 134 12.12 -8.35 13.64
CA GLU A 134 11.46 -9.60 13.25
C GLU A 134 10.11 -9.32 12.57
N ALA A 135 9.59 -10.27 11.81
CA ALA A 135 8.20 -10.17 11.34
C ALA A 135 7.23 -10.15 12.53
N CYS A 136 6.13 -9.41 12.40
CA CYS A 136 5.08 -9.43 13.41
C CYS A 136 4.49 -10.84 13.55
N GLY A 137 4.33 -11.31 14.79
CA GLY A 137 3.84 -12.66 15.08
C GLY A 137 2.36 -12.83 14.73
N SER A 138 1.90 -14.09 14.67
CA SER A 138 0.53 -14.47 14.29
C SER A 138 -0.59 -13.89 15.18
N GLY A 139 -0.25 -13.27 16.33
CA GLY A 139 -1.19 -12.59 17.20
C GLY A 139 -1.71 -11.25 16.65
N THR A 140 -1.01 -10.62 15.71
CA THR A 140 -1.41 -9.32 15.13
C THR A 140 -2.52 -9.50 14.11
N ARG A 141 -3.59 -8.72 14.24
CA ARG A 141 -4.76 -8.81 13.37
C ARG A 141 -4.79 -7.64 12.38
N PHE A 142 -4.86 -7.95 11.09
CA PHE A 142 -5.03 -6.97 10.01
C PHE A 142 -6.47 -6.96 9.54
N VAL A 143 -7.08 -5.78 9.43
CA VAL A 143 -8.47 -5.61 8.99
C VAL A 143 -8.52 -4.51 7.92
N PRO A 144 -9.04 -4.79 6.70
CA PRO A 144 -9.77 -6.01 6.31
C PRO A 144 -8.87 -7.24 6.05
N GLN A 145 -7.70 -7.05 5.45
CA GLN A 145 -6.68 -8.10 5.28
C GLN A 145 -5.28 -7.45 5.18
N GLN A 146 -4.21 -8.25 5.18
CA GLN A 146 -2.84 -7.72 5.16
C GLN A 146 -2.33 -7.40 3.75
N THR A 147 -2.79 -8.14 2.73
CA THR A 147 -2.32 -8.06 1.34
C THR A 147 -3.49 -7.80 0.39
N SER A 148 -3.20 -7.35 -0.83
CA SER A 148 -4.21 -7.08 -1.86
C SER A 148 -5.31 -6.13 -1.39
N LEU A 149 -4.91 -5.11 -0.63
CA LEU A 149 -5.79 -4.04 -0.18
C LEU A 149 -6.14 -3.13 -1.35
N VAL A 150 -7.43 -2.92 -1.59
CA VAL A 150 -7.92 -1.96 -2.60
C VAL A 150 -8.08 -0.57 -2.00
N GLN A 151 -8.47 -0.51 -0.73
CA GLN A 151 -8.63 0.73 0.02
C GLN A 151 -7.30 1.14 0.63
N ALA A 152 -7.04 2.44 0.65
CA ALA A 152 -5.81 3.02 1.20
C ALA A 152 -5.91 3.23 2.72
N SER A 153 -6.47 2.25 3.42
CA SER A 153 -6.63 2.23 4.87
C SER A 153 -6.50 0.81 5.43
N LEU A 154 -5.94 0.70 6.63
CA LEU A 154 -5.70 -0.57 7.30
C LEU A 154 -5.72 -0.40 8.81
N LEU A 155 -6.52 -1.21 9.50
CA LEU A 155 -6.49 -1.34 10.95
C LEU A 155 -5.62 -2.53 11.34
N VAL A 156 -4.63 -2.29 12.20
CA VAL A 156 -3.78 -3.32 12.80
C VAL A 156 -4.06 -3.37 14.30
N ALA A 157 -4.57 -4.49 14.77
CA ALA A 157 -4.94 -4.70 16.18
C ALA A 157 -4.08 -5.78 16.84
N ASN A 158 -4.21 -5.91 18.16
CA ASN A 158 -3.50 -6.88 19.01
C ASN A 158 -1.96 -6.72 18.98
N LEU A 159 -1.48 -5.49 18.89
CA LEU A 159 -0.06 -5.20 19.05
C LEU A 159 0.33 -5.29 20.53
N LEU A 160 1.54 -5.78 20.79
CA LEU A 160 2.09 -5.77 22.15
C LEU A 160 2.41 -4.34 22.59
N ALA A 161 2.01 -3.95 23.81
CA ALA A 161 2.33 -2.65 24.38
C ALA A 161 3.83 -2.47 24.68
N HIS A 162 4.30 -1.22 24.70
CA HIS A 162 5.70 -0.80 24.87
C HIS A 162 6.68 -1.43 23.88
N MET A 163 6.23 -1.54 22.64
CA MET A 163 7.00 -2.14 21.58
C MET A 163 7.04 -1.22 20.38
N ASN A 164 8.18 -1.25 19.68
CA ASN A 164 8.38 -0.47 18.47
C ASN A 164 8.08 -1.35 17.25
N TYR A 165 7.16 -0.87 16.43
CA TYR A 165 6.77 -1.49 15.17
C TYR A 165 7.15 -0.59 14.00
N SER A 166 7.54 -1.20 12.90
CA SER A 166 7.72 -0.54 11.61
C SER A 166 6.76 -1.17 10.63
N PHE A 167 5.90 -0.34 10.04
CA PHE A 167 4.97 -0.75 8.99
C PHE A 167 5.45 -0.22 7.66
N TRP A 168 5.58 -1.12 6.69
CA TRP A 168 5.95 -0.82 5.32
C TRP A 168 4.72 -1.06 4.45
N ILE A 169 4.22 -0.02 3.82
CA ILE A 169 3.07 -0.09 2.90
C ILE A 169 3.60 -0.06 1.48
N GLU A 170 3.48 -1.19 0.79
CA GLU A 170 3.89 -1.38 -0.59
C GLU A 170 2.71 -1.13 -1.52
N ALA A 171 2.94 -0.46 -2.65
CA ALA A 171 2.02 -0.47 -3.78
C ALA A 171 2.46 -1.54 -4.78
N VAL A 172 1.51 -2.32 -5.28
CA VAL A 172 1.77 -3.39 -6.25
C VAL A 172 0.74 -3.34 -7.38
N ASN A 173 1.15 -3.71 -8.58
CA ASN A 173 0.32 -3.89 -9.77
C ASN A 173 0.66 -5.22 -10.46
N GLY A 174 -0.06 -5.59 -11.51
CA GLY A 174 0.13 -6.87 -12.21
C GLY A 174 1.49 -7.12 -12.88
N VAL A 175 2.41 -6.15 -12.90
CA VAL A 175 3.79 -6.32 -13.37
C VAL A 175 4.83 -6.28 -12.25
N SER A 176 4.41 -6.04 -11.01
CA SER A 176 5.32 -5.84 -9.89
C SER A 176 6.09 -7.11 -9.49
N ASP A 177 5.62 -8.29 -9.87
CA ASP A 177 6.33 -9.58 -9.65
C ASP A 177 7.38 -9.89 -10.72
N LEU A 178 7.36 -9.18 -11.85
CA LEU A 178 8.28 -9.37 -12.97
C LEU A 178 9.56 -8.54 -12.81
N SER A 179 9.53 -7.54 -11.92
CA SER A 179 10.68 -6.68 -11.63
C SER A 179 11.62 -7.39 -10.64
N PRO A 180 12.93 -7.46 -10.94
CA PRO A 180 13.92 -7.92 -9.97
C PRO A 180 14.22 -6.88 -8.88
N GLU A 181 13.83 -5.62 -9.07
CA GLU A 181 14.03 -4.55 -8.10
C GLU A 181 13.17 -4.75 -6.84
N PRO A 182 13.69 -4.39 -5.65
CA PRO A 182 12.91 -4.43 -4.43
C PRO A 182 11.72 -3.46 -4.52
N ARG A 183 10.59 -3.88 -3.93
CA ARG A 183 9.38 -3.08 -3.90
C ARG A 183 9.60 -1.79 -3.15
N ARG A 184 9.03 -0.71 -3.67
CA ARG A 184 9.03 0.60 -3.01
C ARG A 184 7.91 0.64 -1.99
N ALA A 185 8.20 1.15 -0.80
CA ALA A 185 7.25 1.22 0.30
C ALA A 185 7.30 2.56 1.02
N ALA A 186 6.15 2.99 1.54
CA ALA A 186 6.08 4.03 2.55
C ALA A 186 6.27 3.41 3.93
N ILE A 187 7.05 4.04 4.81
CA ILE A 187 7.43 3.45 6.10
C ILE A 187 6.98 4.38 7.22
N VAL A 188 6.37 3.80 8.26
CA VAL A 188 6.07 4.50 9.50
C VAL A 188 6.52 3.67 10.71
N ASN A 189 7.16 4.35 11.66
CA ASN A 189 7.59 3.76 12.92
C ASN A 189 6.62 4.16 14.02
N ILE A 190 6.10 3.17 14.75
CA ILE A 190 5.06 3.34 15.75
C ILE A 190 5.51 2.72 17.05
N THR A 191 5.31 3.46 18.14
CA THR A 191 5.50 2.97 19.50
C THR A 191 4.13 2.81 20.15
N THR A 192 3.76 1.59 20.49
CA THR A 192 2.48 1.32 21.18
C THR A 192 2.65 1.61 22.67
N ASN A 193 1.77 2.43 23.26
CA ASN A 193 1.78 2.73 24.69
C ASN A 193 0.99 1.68 25.49
N GLN A 194 1.00 1.79 26.83
CA GLN A 194 0.13 0.96 27.68
C GLN A 194 -1.33 1.16 27.27
N ALA A 195 -2.05 0.07 27.03
CA ALA A 195 -3.50 0.09 27.18
C ALA A 195 -3.78 0.40 28.66
N GLY A 196 -3.99 1.68 28.96
CA GLY A 196 -4.43 2.12 30.26
C GLY A 196 -5.69 1.36 30.59
N ARG A 197 -5.62 0.41 31.52
CA ARG A 197 -6.82 -0.07 32.19
C ARG A 197 -7.44 1.16 32.80
N TRP A 198 -8.51 1.68 32.21
CA TRP A 198 -9.43 2.59 32.90
C TRP A 198 -9.99 1.80 34.08
N ARG A 199 -9.26 1.76 35.19
CA ARG A 199 -9.91 1.70 36.48
C ARG A 199 -10.75 2.96 36.48
N ARG A 200 -12.07 2.81 36.38
CA ARG A 200 -13.00 3.81 36.90
C ARG A 200 -12.61 3.97 38.36
N SER A 201 -11.66 4.87 38.62
CA SER A 201 -11.43 5.40 39.94
C SER A 201 -12.71 6.14 40.25
N SER A 202 -13.60 5.51 41.00
CA SER A 202 -14.65 6.18 41.74
C SER A 202 -13.96 7.11 42.74
N GLN A 203 -13.40 8.23 42.26
CA GLN A 203 -12.95 9.33 43.09
C GLN A 203 -14.21 10.06 43.53
N LEU A 204 -14.79 9.60 44.63
CA LEU A 204 -15.58 10.47 45.50
C LEU A 204 -14.61 11.57 45.99
N LEU A 205 -14.73 12.77 45.41
CA LEU A 205 -14.08 13.97 45.90
C LEU A 205 -14.63 14.31 47.29
N ALA A 206 -13.99 13.80 48.34
CA ALA A 206 -14.24 14.25 49.71
C ALA A 206 -13.69 15.67 49.85
N HIS A 207 -14.58 16.66 49.97
CA HIS A 207 -14.23 18.04 50.25
C HIS A 207 -13.93 18.17 51.76
N PRO A 208 -12.85 18.84 52.18
CA PRO A 208 -12.54 19.02 53.59
C PRO A 208 -13.45 20.07 54.23
N CYS A 209 -14.05 19.74 55.38
CA CYS A 209 -14.77 20.70 56.23
C CYS A 209 -13.78 21.64 56.95
N PRO A 210 -14.13 22.92 57.14
CA PRO A 210 -13.32 23.86 57.91
C PRO A 210 -13.39 23.57 59.43
N PRO A 211 -12.35 23.92 60.19
CA PRO A 211 -12.28 23.62 61.62
C PRO A 211 -13.18 24.56 62.44
N ARG A 212 -13.95 24.01 63.37
CA ARG A 212 -14.49 24.77 64.52
C ARG A 212 -13.51 24.66 65.68
N GLY A 213 -13.12 25.81 66.21
CA GLY A 213 -12.22 25.92 67.36
C GLY A 213 -12.82 25.32 68.64
N GLY A 214 -11.93 24.95 69.55
CA GLY A 214 -12.26 24.46 70.89
C GLY A 214 -11.34 23.30 71.26
N GLY A 215 -10.39 23.56 72.17
CA GLY A 215 -9.28 22.66 72.46
C GLY A 215 -9.64 21.43 73.30
N GLN A 216 -8.85 20.37 73.09
CA GLN A 216 -8.17 19.55 74.10
C GLN A 216 -7.42 18.40 73.40
N SER A 217 -6.22 18.09 73.89
CA SER A 217 -5.34 16.99 73.46
C SER A 217 -5.48 15.82 74.45
N PRO A 218 -4.83 14.65 74.27
CA PRO A 218 -4.84 13.73 73.12
C PRO A 218 -5.32 12.33 73.56
N ALA A 219 -6.09 11.61 72.73
CA ALA A 219 -6.34 10.18 72.96
C ALA A 219 -6.15 9.40 71.65
N GLN A 220 -5.00 8.75 71.61
CA GLN A 220 -4.49 7.87 70.58
C GLN A 220 -5.44 6.66 70.43
N THR A 221 -6.28 6.64 69.38
CA THR A 221 -7.10 5.46 69.08
C THR A 221 -6.82 5.00 67.65
N ARG A 222 -5.98 3.98 67.52
CA ARG A 222 -5.81 3.17 66.31
C ARG A 222 -7.13 2.46 66.01
N CYS A 223 -7.71 2.70 64.85
CA CYS A 223 -8.70 1.79 64.27
C CYS A 223 -8.06 1.01 63.14
N GLY A 224 -7.74 -0.25 63.40
CA GLY A 224 -7.63 -1.28 62.38
C GLY A 224 -8.84 -2.19 62.51
N LEU A 225 -9.51 -2.52 61.40
CA LEU A 225 -9.59 -3.86 60.84
C LEU A 225 -10.72 -3.97 59.79
N TRP A 226 -10.32 -4.51 58.64
CA TRP A 226 -10.93 -5.59 57.84
C TRP A 226 -12.44 -5.61 57.54
N ALA A 227 -12.67 -5.60 56.22
CA ALA A 227 -13.43 -6.59 55.46
C ALA A 227 -14.54 -7.36 56.20
N THR A 228 -15.77 -6.85 56.10
CA THR A 228 -16.90 -7.56 55.49
C THR A 228 -18.10 -6.61 55.47
N GLY A 229 -18.70 -6.46 54.29
CA GLY A 229 -19.78 -5.51 54.08
C GLY A 229 -21.05 -5.90 54.85
N ARG A 230 -21.54 -4.99 55.69
CA ARG A 230 -22.95 -4.56 55.78
C ARG A 230 -23.06 -3.39 56.75
N LEU A 231 -23.77 -2.34 56.31
CA LEU A 231 -24.13 -1.17 57.09
C LEU A 231 -25.28 -1.50 58.05
N SER A 232 -25.15 -1.08 59.31
CA SER A 232 -26.31 -0.76 60.15
C SER A 232 -25.88 0.20 61.26
N TRP A 233 -26.53 1.37 61.28
CA TRP A 233 -26.41 2.39 62.30
C TRP A 233 -27.16 1.96 63.56
N ALA A 234 -26.55 2.14 64.72
CA ALA A 234 -27.26 2.16 66.00
C ALA A 234 -26.64 3.25 66.88
N CYS A 235 -27.38 4.32 67.10
CA CYS A 235 -27.17 5.24 68.21
C CYS A 235 -27.82 4.67 69.47
N PRO A 236 -27.15 4.77 70.63
CA PRO A 236 -27.81 5.10 71.89
C PRO A 236 -27.37 6.55 72.26
N LEU A 237 -28.27 7.52 72.49
CA LEU A 237 -29.01 7.75 73.75
C LEU A 237 -28.08 7.44 74.94
N TYR A 238 -27.45 8.40 75.61
CA TYR A 238 -27.96 9.63 76.25
C TYR A 238 -26.78 10.59 76.47
#